data_AF-Q382T7-F1
#
_entry.id   AF-Q382T7-F1
#
_cell.length_a   1.000
_cell.length_b   1.000
_cell.length_c   1.000
_cell.angle_alpha   90.00
_cell.angle_beta   90.00
_cell.angle_gamma   90.00
#
_symmetry.space_group_name_H-M   'P 1'
#
loop_
_entity.id
_entity.type
_entity.pdbx_description
1 polymer ?
#
loop_
_entity_poly.entity_id
_entity_poly.type
_entity_poly.pdbx_seq_one_letter_code
_entity_poly.pdbx_strand_id
1 'polypeptide(L)'
;MLFYITPFPHSEVMRVEEQHQLFLAAKEAQLVRNEATQIILSDASHHSALHGAFVRVLVELPDQSDSYIIARVGAVTTGEPYDGFSHNTSTRTDKYLVLVLPHSLASINGTQYQLNSISNSPMTEDEFNLWLSTMQEPGSVPACAYRGVVEDTDAHLYLESSKIPSRQELLAIGGRIHALGSAASQNSRNPNSRRRRSNNGSSEQSLQQPEWMPKEQQMAIPRISSGNGATLGSIAGMQDYSAFMANPTGGAGPQNGANFNHTNSDPLPSTAGVTEGTNEPSLFVEPTTPRPASATEQELDLPSRHQIRQDILNKLNHRSVVFPQNIDELKLSQLRLVERDMIEYLEHVRDVLSSKQENCVVCLDHVPTVISLPCRHKVLCRLCASAVSTCPVCRSHLFELFEPKEI
;
A
#
# COMPACT_ATOMS: atom_id res chain seq x y z
N MET A 1 -50.00 -36.34 -17.48
CA MET A 1 -49.45 -35.33 -16.54
C MET A 1 -48.30 -34.64 -17.24
N LEU A 2 -48.49 -33.40 -17.68
CA LEU A 2 -47.44 -32.59 -18.31
C LEU A 2 -46.60 -31.98 -17.19
N PHE A 3 -45.39 -32.48 -17.01
CA PHE A 3 -44.40 -31.88 -16.11
C PHE A 3 -43.87 -30.60 -16.76
N TYR A 4 -44.27 -29.45 -16.21
CA TYR A 4 -43.62 -28.17 -16.49
C TYR A 4 -42.22 -28.19 -15.85
N ILE A 5 -41.20 -28.36 -16.69
CA ILE A 5 -39.82 -28.08 -16.32
C ILE A 5 -39.65 -26.56 -16.41
N THR A 6 -39.65 -25.87 -15.28
CA THR A 6 -39.24 -24.48 -15.20
C THR A 6 -37.72 -24.38 -15.42
N PRO A 7 -37.23 -23.52 -16.32
CA PRO A 7 -35.80 -23.32 -16.50
C PRO A 7 -35.22 -22.61 -15.27
N PHE A 8 -34.07 -23.12 -14.79
CA PHE A 8 -33.27 -22.48 -13.74
C PHE A 8 -32.89 -21.04 -14.15
N PRO A 9 -32.83 -20.09 -13.20
CA PRO A 9 -32.38 -18.74 -13.50
C PRO A 9 -30.89 -18.79 -13.86
N HIS A 10 -30.54 -18.22 -15.01
CA HIS A 10 -29.17 -17.98 -15.42
C HIS A 10 -28.42 -17.24 -14.30
N SER A 11 -27.36 -17.86 -13.76
CA SER A 11 -26.34 -17.13 -13.02
C SER A 11 -25.73 -16.10 -13.98
N GLU A 12 -26.04 -14.84 -13.74
CA GLU A 12 -25.60 -13.69 -14.53
C GLU A 12 -24.08 -13.60 -14.44
N VAL A 13 -23.40 -14.03 -15.51
CA VAL A 13 -21.95 -13.85 -15.65
C VAL A 13 -21.72 -12.35 -15.71
N MET A 14 -21.26 -11.77 -14.60
CA MET A 14 -20.91 -10.34 -14.55
C MET A 14 -19.91 -10.03 -15.67
N ARG A 15 -20.11 -8.91 -16.36
CA ARG A 15 -19.18 -8.50 -17.41
C ARG A 15 -17.84 -8.10 -16.79
N VAL A 16 -16.74 -8.36 -17.49
CA VAL A 16 -15.37 -7.99 -17.05
C VAL A 16 -15.29 -6.52 -16.62
N GLU A 17 -15.93 -5.61 -17.35
CA GLU A 17 -15.97 -4.19 -17.00
C GLU A 17 -16.70 -3.95 -15.67
N GLU A 18 -17.79 -4.65 -15.39
CA GLU A 18 -18.53 -4.52 -14.13
C GLU A 18 -17.72 -5.05 -12.94
N GLN A 19 -16.95 -6.13 -13.15
CA GLN A 19 -16.02 -6.66 -12.15
C GLN A 19 -14.90 -5.66 -11.84
N HIS A 20 -14.33 -5.02 -12.87
CA HIS A 20 -13.31 -3.98 -12.68
C HIS A 20 -13.86 -2.78 -11.92
N GLN A 21 -15.06 -2.30 -12.26
CA GLN A 21 -15.70 -1.20 -11.53
C GLN A 21 -16.04 -1.58 -10.08
N LEU A 22 -16.40 -2.85 -9.83
CA LEU A 22 -16.64 -3.36 -8.49
C LEU A 22 -15.34 -3.44 -7.69
N PHE A 23 -14.23 -3.87 -8.31
CA PHE A 23 -12.90 -3.87 -7.71
C PHE A 23 -12.47 -2.46 -7.29
N LEU A 24 -12.64 -1.46 -8.15
CA LEU A 24 -12.33 -0.07 -7.80
C LEU A 24 -13.12 0.41 -6.57
N ALA A 25 -14.41 0.07 -6.50
CA ALA A 25 -15.24 0.40 -5.34
C ALA A 25 -14.84 -0.41 -4.08
N ALA A 26 -14.44 -1.68 -4.22
CA ALA A 26 -13.95 -2.51 -3.13
C ALA A 26 -12.63 -1.97 -2.55
N LYS A 27 -11.76 -1.45 -3.43
CA LYS A 27 -10.51 -0.77 -3.06
C LYS A 27 -10.77 0.51 -2.26
N GLU A 28 -11.80 1.28 -2.59
CA GLU A 28 -12.23 2.42 -1.76
C GLU A 28 -12.84 1.98 -0.42
N ALA A 29 -13.47 0.82 -0.37
CA ALA A 29 -14.01 0.21 0.85
C ALA A 29 -12.98 -0.59 1.66
N GLN A 30 -11.70 -0.55 1.27
CA GLN A 30 -10.64 -1.28 1.97
C GLN A 30 -10.23 -0.56 3.24
N LEU A 31 -10.20 -1.28 4.36
CA LEU A 31 -9.66 -0.86 5.63
C LEU A 31 -8.22 -1.36 5.77
N VAL A 32 -7.26 -0.44 5.77
CA VAL A 32 -5.85 -0.78 6.07
C VAL A 32 -5.58 -0.77 7.57
N ARG A 33 -4.53 -1.49 8.04
CA ARG A 33 -4.22 -1.62 9.48
C ARG A 33 -4.11 -0.28 10.20
N ASN A 34 -3.46 0.72 9.58
CA ASN A 34 -3.29 2.04 10.19
C ASN A 34 -4.62 2.78 10.38
N GLU A 35 -5.55 2.66 9.43
CA GLU A 35 -6.91 3.24 9.55
C GLU A 35 -7.74 2.50 10.59
N ALA A 36 -7.70 1.16 10.58
CA ALA A 36 -8.34 0.33 11.59
C ALA A 36 -7.89 0.72 13.00
N THR A 37 -6.58 0.88 13.17
CA THR A 37 -5.96 1.32 14.44
C THR A 37 -6.49 2.68 14.88
N GLN A 38 -6.56 3.66 13.99
CA GLN A 38 -7.07 4.99 14.32
C GLN A 38 -8.55 4.95 14.70
N ILE A 39 -9.37 4.23 13.95
CA ILE A 39 -10.82 4.15 14.19
C ILE A 39 -11.11 3.43 15.52
N ILE A 40 -10.48 2.27 15.75
CA ILE A 40 -10.66 1.46 16.96
C ILE A 40 -10.21 2.19 18.22
N LEU A 41 -9.15 3.00 18.13
CA LEU A 41 -8.64 3.75 19.29
C LEU A 41 -9.35 5.10 19.53
N SER A 42 -10.20 5.55 18.60
CA SER A 42 -10.88 6.85 18.71
C SER A 42 -12.13 6.79 19.57
N ASP A 43 -13.15 6.04 19.13
CA ASP A 43 -14.43 5.90 19.83
C ASP A 43 -15.09 4.57 19.43
N ALA A 44 -15.62 3.83 20.42
CA ALA A 44 -16.33 2.59 20.20
C ALA A 44 -17.59 2.77 19.33
N SER A 45 -18.18 3.97 19.32
CA SER A 45 -19.31 4.30 18.44
C SER A 45 -18.99 4.16 16.95
N HIS A 46 -17.70 4.22 16.58
CA HIS A 46 -17.24 4.12 15.21
C HIS A 46 -17.01 2.67 14.74
N HIS A 47 -17.08 1.68 15.63
CA HIS A 47 -16.81 0.28 15.27
C HIS A 47 -17.81 -0.28 14.24
N SER A 48 -19.07 0.15 14.32
CA SER A 48 -20.12 -0.24 13.35
C SER A 48 -19.83 0.26 11.94
N ALA A 49 -19.04 1.33 11.79
CA ALA A 49 -18.66 1.84 10.48
C ALA A 49 -17.71 0.92 9.72
N LEU A 50 -17.00 0.04 10.43
CA LEU A 50 -16.12 -0.97 9.83
C LEU A 50 -16.88 -2.15 9.23
N HIS A 51 -18.17 -2.32 9.58
CA HIS A 51 -18.99 -3.40 9.04
C HIS A 51 -19.06 -3.36 7.51
N GLY A 52 -18.82 -4.53 6.90
CA GLY A 52 -18.85 -4.73 5.46
C GLY A 52 -17.61 -4.27 4.72
N ALA A 53 -16.67 -3.58 5.38
CA ALA A 53 -15.39 -3.18 4.82
C ALA A 53 -14.55 -4.37 4.38
N PHE A 54 -13.66 -4.16 3.42
CA PHE A 54 -12.70 -5.17 3.02
C PHE A 54 -11.39 -5.02 3.78
N VAL A 55 -10.76 -6.14 4.11
CA VAL A 55 -9.40 -6.18 4.64
C VAL A 55 -8.57 -7.16 3.84
N ARG A 56 -7.27 -6.87 3.72
CA ARG A 56 -6.26 -7.82 3.26
C ARG A 56 -5.62 -8.43 4.50
N VAL A 57 -5.88 -9.71 4.75
CA VAL A 57 -5.55 -10.40 6.00
C VAL A 57 -4.59 -11.56 5.74
N LEU A 58 -3.58 -11.69 6.60
CA LEU A 58 -2.65 -12.82 6.61
C LEU A 58 -3.32 -14.04 7.23
N VAL A 59 -3.36 -15.15 6.49
CA VAL A 59 -3.94 -16.42 6.91
C VAL A 59 -2.99 -17.58 6.59
N GLU A 60 -3.10 -18.64 7.38
CA GLU A 60 -2.49 -19.94 7.10
C GLU A 60 -3.35 -20.67 6.06
N LEU A 61 -2.72 -21.09 4.96
CA LEU A 61 -3.32 -21.89 3.91
C LEU A 61 -3.27 -23.39 4.25
N PRO A 62 -4.07 -24.24 3.58
CA PRO A 62 -4.09 -25.69 3.85
C PRO A 62 -2.74 -26.42 3.66
N ASP A 63 -1.81 -25.82 2.91
CA ASP A 63 -0.45 -26.32 2.70
C ASP A 63 0.56 -25.84 3.76
N GLN A 64 0.08 -25.18 4.84
CA GLN A 64 0.86 -24.58 5.93
C GLN A 64 1.74 -23.41 5.48
N SER A 65 1.49 -22.85 4.30
CA SER A 65 2.07 -21.57 3.90
C SER A 65 1.20 -20.41 4.38
N ASP A 66 1.83 -19.27 4.67
CA ASP A 66 1.11 -18.04 5.00
C ASP A 66 0.90 -17.22 3.73
N SER A 67 -0.31 -16.72 3.52
CA SER A 67 -0.62 -15.82 2.40
C SER A 67 -1.66 -14.79 2.78
N TYR A 68 -1.68 -13.69 2.01
CA TYR A 68 -2.70 -12.67 2.15
C TYR A 68 -3.91 -12.98 1.29
N ILE A 69 -5.09 -12.81 1.89
CA ILE A 69 -6.37 -12.93 1.19
C ILE A 69 -7.26 -11.73 1.48
N ILE A 70 -8.32 -11.58 0.68
CA ILE A 70 -9.36 -10.58 0.91
C ILE A 70 -10.48 -11.18 1.74
N ALA A 71 -10.90 -10.45 2.77
CA ALA A 71 -12.02 -10.81 3.63
C ALA A 71 -12.90 -9.60 3.92
N ARG A 72 -14.17 -9.84 4.27
CA ARG A 72 -15.07 -8.78 4.73
C ARG A 72 -15.11 -8.74 6.25
N VAL A 73 -15.16 -7.54 6.81
CA VAL A 73 -15.36 -7.32 8.25
C VAL A 73 -16.83 -7.55 8.59
N GLY A 74 -17.10 -8.62 9.32
CA GLY A 74 -18.44 -8.95 9.81
C GLY A 74 -18.79 -8.25 11.13
N ALA A 75 -17.82 -8.04 12.02
CA ALA A 75 -18.02 -7.32 13.28
C ALA A 75 -16.69 -6.88 13.92
N VAL A 76 -16.77 -6.12 15.01
CA VAL A 76 -15.66 -5.87 15.93
C VAL A 76 -16.03 -6.50 17.28
N THR A 77 -15.18 -7.38 17.80
CA THR A 77 -15.37 -8.03 19.10
C THR A 77 -14.28 -7.64 20.10
N THR A 78 -14.44 -8.04 21.35
CA THR A 78 -13.48 -7.81 22.43
C THR A 78 -12.92 -9.15 22.92
N GLY A 79 -11.61 -9.21 23.16
CA GLY A 79 -10.89 -10.39 23.64
C GLY A 79 -9.74 -10.00 24.57
N GLU A 80 -8.68 -10.82 24.58
CA GLU A 80 -7.52 -10.56 25.44
C GLU A 80 -6.71 -9.32 24.97
N PRO A 81 -6.25 -8.45 25.88
CA PRO A 81 -5.49 -7.26 25.49
C PRO A 81 -4.13 -7.60 24.87
N TYR A 82 -3.87 -7.14 23.64
CA TYR A 82 -2.63 -7.33 22.91
C TYR A 82 -1.97 -6.01 22.49
N ASP A 83 -0.72 -6.09 22.05
CA ASP A 83 0.07 -4.96 21.52
C ASP A 83 0.72 -5.33 20.17
N GLY A 84 1.60 -4.47 19.67
CA GLY A 84 2.41 -4.76 18.47
C GLY A 84 1.76 -4.43 17.12
N PHE A 85 0.54 -3.89 17.10
CA PHE A 85 -0.18 -3.52 15.86
C PHE A 85 0.09 -2.09 15.37
N SER A 86 0.71 -1.28 16.23
CA SER A 86 1.06 0.11 15.96
C SER A 86 2.52 0.37 16.28
N HIS A 87 3.06 1.46 15.72
CA HIS A 87 4.42 1.92 16.02
C HIS A 87 4.58 2.44 17.45
N ASN A 88 3.49 2.70 18.17
CA ASN A 88 3.54 3.09 19.58
C ASN A 88 3.56 1.85 20.49
N THR A 89 4.66 1.65 21.22
CA THR A 89 4.88 0.53 22.16
C THR A 89 3.91 0.51 23.33
N SER A 90 3.33 1.65 23.70
CA SER A 90 2.41 1.76 24.84
C SER A 90 0.95 1.48 24.45
N THR A 91 0.66 1.42 23.16
CA THR A 91 -0.71 1.24 22.68
C THR A 91 -1.09 -0.23 22.79
N ARG A 92 -2.14 -0.50 23.57
CA ARG A 92 -2.77 -1.81 23.68
C ARG A 92 -4.22 -1.71 23.23
N THR A 93 -4.75 -2.81 22.72
CA THR A 93 -6.18 -2.93 22.45
C THR A 93 -6.65 -4.33 22.82
N ASP A 94 -7.91 -4.43 23.19
CA ASP A 94 -8.64 -5.67 23.40
C ASP A 94 -9.56 -5.96 22.21
N LYS A 95 -9.52 -5.14 21.14
CA LYS A 95 -10.44 -5.23 20.00
C LYS A 95 -9.90 -6.13 18.89
N TYR A 96 -10.78 -6.98 18.38
CA TYR A 96 -10.52 -7.94 17.31
C TYR A 96 -11.51 -7.71 16.18
N LEU A 97 -11.07 -7.93 14.94
CA LEU A 97 -11.97 -7.96 13.79
C LEU A 97 -12.51 -9.38 13.61
N VAL A 98 -13.83 -9.50 13.46
CA VAL A 98 -14.47 -10.76 13.08
C VAL A 98 -14.63 -10.76 11.58
N LEU A 99 -13.97 -11.68 10.88
CA LEU A 99 -13.90 -11.72 9.43
C LEU A 99 -14.79 -12.81 8.83
N VAL A 100 -15.49 -12.45 7.75
CA VAL A 100 -16.22 -13.40 6.92
C VAL A 100 -15.23 -14.07 5.99
N LEU A 101 -14.94 -15.33 6.30
CA LEU A 101 -14.02 -16.18 5.56
C LEU A 101 -14.73 -17.39 4.98
N PRO A 102 -14.22 -17.95 3.87
CA PRO A 102 -14.64 -19.26 3.39
C PRO A 102 -14.47 -20.32 4.48
N HIS A 103 -15.37 -21.31 4.52
CA HIS A 103 -15.39 -22.33 5.57
C HIS A 103 -14.06 -23.10 5.68
N SER A 104 -13.42 -23.38 4.54
CA SER A 104 -12.11 -24.03 4.47
C SER A 104 -10.99 -23.26 5.19
N LEU A 105 -11.06 -21.94 5.20
CA LEU A 105 -10.06 -21.09 5.86
C LEU A 105 -10.46 -20.76 7.30
N ALA A 106 -11.75 -20.57 7.55
CA ALA A 106 -12.29 -20.32 8.88
C ALA A 106 -12.08 -21.50 9.83
N SER A 107 -12.07 -22.74 9.32
CA SER A 107 -11.82 -23.94 10.13
C SER A 107 -10.37 -24.08 10.60
N ILE A 108 -9.41 -23.55 9.83
CA ILE A 108 -7.98 -23.55 10.15
C ILE A 108 -7.63 -22.36 11.05
N ASN A 109 -8.04 -21.17 10.64
CA ASN A 109 -7.58 -19.92 11.26
C ASN A 109 -8.55 -19.33 12.30
N GLY A 110 -9.79 -19.82 12.35
CA GLY A 110 -10.88 -19.12 13.02
C GLY A 110 -11.34 -17.87 12.27
N THR A 111 -12.18 -17.07 12.92
CA THR A 111 -12.76 -15.85 12.34
C THR A 111 -12.36 -14.57 13.08
N GLN A 112 -11.66 -14.66 14.23
CA GLN A 112 -11.28 -13.50 15.03
C GLN A 112 -9.80 -13.16 14.79
N TYR A 113 -9.54 -11.95 14.31
CA TYR A 113 -8.21 -11.50 13.91
C TYR A 113 -7.77 -10.28 14.69
N GLN A 114 -6.52 -10.32 15.14
CA GLN A 114 -5.83 -9.14 15.65
C GLN A 114 -5.49 -8.20 14.51
N LEU A 115 -5.33 -6.92 14.82
CA LEU A 115 -4.87 -5.91 13.85
C LEU A 115 -3.49 -6.24 13.27
N ASN A 116 -2.67 -7.03 13.99
CA ASN A 116 -1.36 -7.53 13.53
C ASN A 116 -1.43 -8.32 12.22
N SER A 117 -2.56 -8.98 11.93
CA SER A 117 -2.75 -9.79 10.73
C SER A 117 -3.27 -8.97 9.54
N ILE A 118 -3.59 -7.69 9.73
CA ILE A 118 -4.11 -6.82 8.67
C ILE A 118 -2.93 -6.13 7.96
N SER A 119 -2.94 -6.18 6.62
CA SER A 119 -1.96 -5.52 5.78
C SER A 119 -2.20 -4.01 5.71
N ASN A 120 -1.13 -3.25 5.50
CA ASN A 120 -1.22 -1.83 5.16
C ASN A 120 -1.26 -1.59 3.64
N SER A 121 -1.10 -2.66 2.85
CA SER A 121 -1.02 -2.60 1.40
C SER A 121 -2.40 -2.71 0.75
N PRO A 122 -2.61 -2.03 -0.39
CA PRO A 122 -3.86 -2.14 -1.12
C PRO A 122 -4.05 -3.57 -1.64
N MET A 123 -5.30 -4.01 -1.75
CA MET A 123 -5.62 -5.26 -2.45
C MET A 123 -5.30 -5.17 -3.95
N THR A 124 -4.93 -6.30 -4.54
CA THR A 124 -4.79 -6.42 -6.00
C THR A 124 -6.10 -6.86 -6.65
N GLU A 125 -6.21 -6.64 -7.96
CA GLU A 125 -7.39 -7.08 -8.73
C GLU A 125 -7.50 -8.60 -8.76
N ASP A 126 -6.38 -9.32 -8.85
CA ASP A 126 -6.34 -10.79 -8.82
C ASP A 126 -6.80 -11.34 -7.46
N GLU A 127 -6.34 -10.74 -6.36
CA GLU A 127 -6.78 -11.09 -5.00
C GLU A 127 -8.30 -10.89 -4.83
N PHE A 128 -8.84 -9.81 -5.38
CA PHE A 128 -10.28 -9.54 -5.35
C PHE A 128 -11.09 -10.50 -6.23
N ASN A 129 -10.60 -10.83 -7.42
CA ASN A 129 -11.24 -11.78 -8.32
C ASN A 129 -11.26 -13.20 -7.72
N LEU A 130 -10.20 -13.58 -6.99
CA LEU A 130 -10.15 -14.83 -6.24
C LEU A 130 -11.22 -14.85 -5.13
N TRP A 131 -11.36 -13.75 -4.38
CA TRP A 131 -12.43 -13.61 -3.39
C TRP A 131 -13.82 -13.70 -4.03
N LEU A 132 -14.08 -12.98 -5.13
CA LEU A 132 -15.35 -13.05 -5.85
C LEU A 132 -15.71 -14.48 -6.26
N SER A 133 -14.74 -15.20 -6.83
CA SER A 133 -14.91 -16.59 -7.25
C SER A 133 -15.30 -17.48 -6.06
N THR A 134 -14.64 -17.27 -4.92
CA THR A 134 -14.91 -18.04 -3.70
C THR A 134 -16.31 -17.75 -3.13
N MET A 135 -16.78 -16.51 -3.21
CA MET A 135 -18.12 -16.14 -2.72
C MET A 135 -19.26 -16.62 -3.64
N GLN A 136 -18.97 -16.90 -4.91
CA GLN A 136 -19.95 -17.45 -5.86
C GLN A 136 -20.14 -18.96 -5.69
N GLU A 137 -19.21 -19.66 -5.04
CA GLU A 137 -19.34 -21.10 -4.81
C GLU A 137 -20.49 -21.40 -3.81
N PRO A 138 -21.50 -22.19 -4.23
CA PRO A 138 -22.61 -22.53 -3.35
C PRO A 138 -22.11 -23.37 -2.16
N GLY A 139 -22.20 -22.81 -0.96
CA GLY A 139 -21.80 -23.46 0.30
C GLY A 139 -20.46 -23.01 0.88
N SER A 140 -19.77 -22.03 0.29
CA SER A 140 -18.47 -21.58 0.75
C SER A 140 -18.50 -20.80 2.07
N VAL A 141 -19.63 -20.15 2.42
CA VAL A 141 -19.70 -19.29 3.61
C VAL A 141 -20.30 -20.04 4.80
N PRO A 142 -19.66 -20.05 5.98
CA PRO A 142 -20.17 -20.75 7.15
C PRO A 142 -21.58 -20.29 7.53
N ALA A 143 -22.52 -21.23 7.61
CA ALA A 143 -23.73 -21.06 8.40
C ALA A 143 -23.33 -21.08 9.89
N CYS A 144 -22.91 -19.93 10.40
CA CYS A 144 -22.87 -19.56 11.80
C CYS A 144 -22.38 -20.65 12.79
N ALA A 145 -21.07 -20.72 13.04
CA ALA A 145 -20.52 -21.26 14.29
C ALA A 145 -20.39 -20.14 15.33
N TYR A 146 -21.46 -19.37 15.54
CA TYR A 146 -21.52 -18.26 16.49
C TYR A 146 -22.46 -18.61 17.63
N ARG A 147 -22.09 -19.62 18.42
CA ARG A 147 -22.83 -20.02 19.62
C ARG A 147 -22.00 -19.64 20.84
N GLY A 148 -22.04 -18.37 21.25
CA GLY A 148 -21.57 -18.01 22.59
C GLY A 148 -21.13 -16.59 22.92
N VAL A 149 -21.06 -15.62 21.99
CA VAL A 149 -20.36 -14.35 22.33
C VAL A 149 -21.10 -13.05 21.97
N VAL A 150 -22.12 -13.02 21.11
CA VAL A 150 -22.76 -11.75 20.73
C VAL A 150 -24.28 -11.89 20.58
N GLU A 151 -25.02 -10.85 20.97
CA GLU A 151 -26.49 -10.76 20.94
C GLU A 151 -27.06 -11.12 19.55
N ASP A 152 -28.26 -11.71 19.55
CA ASP A 152 -28.96 -12.31 18.39
C ASP A 152 -29.07 -11.36 17.15
N THR A 153 -28.87 -10.06 17.35
CA THR A 153 -28.83 -9.03 16.31
C THR A 153 -27.65 -9.16 15.35
N ASP A 154 -26.50 -9.68 15.78
CA ASP A 154 -25.29 -9.71 14.94
C ASP A 154 -25.23 -10.92 13.99
N ALA A 155 -26.03 -11.96 14.25
CA ALA A 155 -26.14 -13.11 13.34
C ALA A 155 -26.72 -12.71 11.97
N HIS A 156 -27.65 -11.75 11.95
CA HIS A 156 -28.25 -11.25 10.72
C HIS A 156 -27.25 -10.42 9.91
N LEU A 157 -26.41 -9.63 10.59
CA LEU A 157 -25.34 -8.82 10.00
C LEU A 157 -24.24 -9.69 9.36
N TYR A 158 -24.01 -10.89 9.90
CA TYR A 158 -23.06 -11.85 9.32
C TYR A 158 -23.58 -12.43 8.00
N LEU A 159 -24.88 -12.79 7.93
CA LEU A 159 -25.48 -13.32 6.71
C LEU A 159 -25.52 -12.30 5.56
N GLU A 160 -25.73 -11.03 5.87
CA GLU A 160 -25.68 -9.95 4.86
C GLU A 160 -24.27 -9.73 4.34
N SER A 161 -23.26 -9.92 5.19
CA SER A 161 -21.86 -9.80 4.80
C SER A 161 -21.41 -10.90 3.84
N SER A 162 -22.13 -12.02 3.77
CA SER A 162 -21.89 -13.14 2.86
C SER A 162 -22.36 -12.90 1.42
N LYS A 163 -23.12 -11.83 1.15
CA LYS A 163 -23.55 -11.50 -0.22
C LYS A 163 -22.49 -10.64 -0.90
N ILE A 164 -22.37 -10.77 -2.22
CA ILE A 164 -21.57 -9.86 -3.04
C ILE A 164 -22.22 -8.47 -2.94
N PRO A 165 -21.53 -7.47 -2.37
CA PRO A 165 -22.10 -6.14 -2.17
C PRO A 165 -22.22 -5.40 -3.50
N SER A 166 -23.20 -4.50 -3.58
CA SER A 166 -23.32 -3.63 -4.76
C SER A 166 -22.23 -2.56 -4.77
N ARG A 167 -21.91 -2.02 -5.96
CA ARG A 167 -20.97 -0.90 -6.10
C ARG A 167 -21.34 0.29 -5.19
N GLN A 168 -22.63 0.61 -5.10
CA GLN A 168 -23.11 1.73 -4.29
C GLN A 168 -22.90 1.50 -2.79
N GLU A 169 -23.08 0.26 -2.31
CA GLU A 169 -22.79 -0.11 -0.93
C GLU A 169 -21.31 0.05 -0.61
N LEU A 170 -20.42 -0.38 -1.50
CA LEU A 170 -18.97 -0.27 -1.33
C LEU A 170 -18.52 1.19 -1.27
N LEU A 171 -18.98 2.03 -2.19
CA LEU A 171 -18.69 3.47 -2.16
C LEU A 171 -19.19 4.11 -0.85
N ALA A 172 -20.36 3.70 -0.35
CA ALA A 172 -20.89 4.17 0.92
C ALA A 172 -20.04 3.71 2.11
N ILE A 173 -19.50 2.49 2.09
CA ILE A 173 -18.56 1.99 3.11
C ILE A 173 -17.26 2.80 3.07
N GLY A 174 -16.65 2.95 1.90
CA GLY A 174 -15.41 3.74 1.72
C GLY A 174 -15.56 5.18 2.19
N GLY A 175 -16.68 5.82 1.87
CA GLY A 175 -17.00 7.16 2.37
C GLY A 175 -17.04 7.25 3.91
N ARG A 176 -17.58 6.24 4.60
CA ARG A 176 -17.60 6.20 6.07
C ARG A 176 -16.20 6.05 6.65
N ILE A 177 -15.39 5.13 6.10
CA ILE A 177 -14.02 4.88 6.57
C ILE A 177 -13.18 6.16 6.43
N HIS A 178 -13.20 6.79 5.26
CA HIS A 178 -12.44 8.01 5.01
C HIS A 178 -12.87 9.20 5.87
N ALA A 179 -14.18 9.35 6.14
CA ALA A 179 -14.68 10.39 7.03
C ALA A 179 -14.15 10.22 8.45
N LEU A 180 -14.11 8.99 8.96
CA LEU A 180 -13.62 8.67 10.29
C LEU A 180 -12.10 8.77 10.41
N GLY A 181 -11.34 8.26 9.41
CA GLY A 181 -9.89 8.38 9.38
C GLY A 181 -9.43 9.85 9.33
N SER A 182 -10.14 10.68 8.57
CA SER A 182 -9.87 12.13 8.53
C SER A 182 -10.18 12.82 9.86
N ALA A 183 -11.27 12.46 10.53
CA ALA A 183 -11.63 13.01 11.84
C ALA A 183 -10.63 12.59 12.94
N ALA A 184 -10.21 11.33 12.95
CA ALA A 184 -9.23 10.80 13.90
C ALA A 184 -7.86 11.49 13.76
N SER A 185 -7.42 11.75 12.52
CA SER A 185 -6.18 12.47 12.23
C SER A 185 -6.20 13.93 12.72
N GLN A 186 -7.36 14.60 12.64
CA GLN A 186 -7.49 15.97 13.14
C GLN A 186 -7.47 16.07 14.67
N ASN A 187 -8.00 15.08 15.39
CA ASN A 187 -8.03 15.10 16.87
C ASN A 187 -6.66 14.80 17.51
N SER A 188 -5.74 14.15 16.80
CA SER A 188 -4.36 13.97 17.26
C SER A 188 -3.52 15.28 17.20
N ARG A 189 -4.03 16.33 16.55
CA ARG A 189 -3.37 17.65 16.52
C ARG A 189 -3.63 18.42 17.81
N ASN A 190 -2.75 18.18 18.79
CA ASN A 190 -2.38 19.02 19.92
C ASN A 190 -3.50 19.95 20.47
N PRO A 191 -4.16 19.59 21.58
CA PRO A 191 -5.19 20.43 22.21
C PRO A 191 -4.67 21.78 22.73
N ASN A 192 -3.35 22.00 22.77
CA ASN A 192 -2.76 23.27 23.21
C ASN A 192 -2.80 24.42 22.19
N SER A 193 -3.28 24.21 20.95
CA SER A 193 -3.36 25.30 19.96
C SER A 193 -4.63 26.15 20.03
N ARG A 194 -5.69 25.71 20.73
CA ARG A 194 -7.00 26.39 20.74
C ARG A 194 -7.30 27.31 21.92
N ARG A 195 -6.35 27.55 22.84
CA ARG A 195 -6.58 28.38 24.04
C ARG A 195 -6.02 29.81 24.02
N ARG A 196 -5.56 30.32 22.88
CA ARG A 196 -5.13 31.73 22.70
C ARG A 196 -5.91 32.43 21.58
N ARG A 197 -7.18 32.76 21.81
CA ARG A 197 -7.90 33.86 21.12
C ARG A 197 -9.28 34.06 21.75
N SER A 198 -9.30 34.81 22.86
CA SER A 198 -10.48 35.50 23.41
C SER A 198 -10.02 36.41 24.55
N ASN A 199 -9.53 37.60 24.20
CA ASN A 199 -9.59 38.84 24.99
C ASN A 199 -8.70 39.90 24.34
N ASN A 200 -9.30 40.78 23.55
CA ASN A 200 -9.14 42.22 23.76
C ASN A 200 -10.11 42.96 22.84
N GLY A 201 -11.01 43.71 23.47
CA GLY A 201 -11.97 44.56 22.81
C GLY A 201 -11.38 45.89 22.36
N SER A 202 -12.08 46.45 21.37
CA SER A 202 -12.54 47.84 21.29
C SER A 202 -11.53 48.99 21.46
N SER A 203 -11.18 49.59 20.32
CA SER A 203 -11.16 51.06 20.05
C SER A 203 -10.47 51.28 18.70
N GLU A 204 -11.22 51.45 17.60
CA GLU A 204 -11.58 52.74 16.99
C GLU A 204 -10.41 53.53 16.33
N GLN A 205 -10.61 53.74 15.02
CA GLN A 205 -10.24 54.89 14.18
C GLN A 205 -8.85 54.99 13.49
N SER A 206 -8.98 55.04 12.15
CA SER A 206 -8.28 55.85 11.14
C SER A 206 -6.77 55.66 10.86
N LEU A 207 -6.52 55.06 9.69
CA LEU A 207 -5.80 55.61 8.53
C LEU A 207 -4.43 56.30 8.70
N GLN A 208 -3.51 55.81 7.86
CA GLN A 208 -2.27 56.39 7.35
C GLN A 208 -0.95 55.80 7.91
N GLN A 209 0.00 55.75 6.99
CA GLN A 209 1.05 54.76 6.81
C GLN A 209 2.43 55.41 7.15
N PRO A 210 3.58 54.75 6.92
CA PRO A 210 4.44 54.19 7.96
C PRO A 210 5.83 54.86 8.04
N GLU A 211 6.53 54.85 9.19
CA GLU A 211 8.01 55.05 9.18
C GLU A 211 8.73 54.80 10.55
N TRP A 212 9.88 54.10 10.48
CA TRP A 212 11.03 53.96 11.42
C TRP A 212 11.01 53.04 12.67
N MET A 213 12.22 52.47 12.88
CA MET A 213 12.70 51.35 13.70
C MET A 213 13.21 51.77 15.12
N PRO A 214 13.64 50.82 15.99
CA PRO A 214 13.42 50.79 17.45
C PRO A 214 14.66 51.12 18.30
N LYS A 215 14.53 51.07 19.65
CA LYS A 215 15.64 50.82 20.61
C LYS A 215 15.15 50.45 22.03
N GLU A 216 15.83 49.46 22.61
CA GLU A 216 16.38 49.37 24.00
C GLU A 216 15.41 49.60 25.19
N GLN A 217 15.46 48.97 26.38
CA GLN A 217 16.34 48.05 27.09
C GLN A 217 15.71 47.80 28.49
N GLN A 218 16.29 46.87 29.25
CA GLN A 218 16.32 46.75 30.73
C GLN A 218 15.46 45.68 31.43
N MET A 219 16.21 44.73 32.00
CA MET A 219 15.87 43.71 32.99
C MET A 219 15.96 44.30 34.42
N ALA A 220 15.20 43.76 35.39
CA ALA A 220 15.71 43.34 36.72
C ALA A 220 14.60 42.80 37.68
N ILE A 221 14.79 41.52 38.07
CA ILE A 221 14.78 40.93 39.45
C ILE A 221 13.44 40.78 40.24
N PRO A 222 13.17 39.60 40.88
CA PRO A 222 11.92 39.24 41.58
C PRO A 222 12.03 39.14 43.13
N ARG A 223 10.90 38.94 43.85
CA ARG A 223 10.76 38.09 45.08
C ARG A 223 9.37 38.15 45.75
N ILE A 224 9.02 37.06 46.48
CA ILE A 224 8.04 36.93 47.62
C ILE A 224 6.54 36.81 47.19
N SER A 225 5.65 35.96 47.71
CA SER A 225 5.67 34.79 48.62
C SER A 225 4.24 34.17 48.75
N SER A 226 4.17 32.91 49.18
CA SER A 226 3.23 32.35 50.18
C SER A 226 1.83 31.79 49.80
N GLY A 227 1.61 30.55 50.29
CA GLY A 227 0.35 29.97 50.77
C GLY A 227 -0.29 28.92 49.85
N ASN A 228 -0.87 27.79 50.28
CA ASN A 228 -0.85 26.95 51.49
C ASN A 228 -1.75 25.71 51.20
N GLY A 229 -1.52 24.57 51.88
CA GLY A 229 -2.47 23.43 52.05
C GLY A 229 -2.25 22.24 51.09
N ALA A 230 -1.78 21.04 51.46
CA ALA A 230 -2.02 20.07 52.54
C ALA A 230 -3.06 18.96 52.21
N THR A 231 -2.83 17.77 52.80
CA THR A 231 -3.58 16.48 52.84
C THR A 231 -3.33 15.48 51.69
N LEU A 232 -2.58 14.37 51.86
CA LEU A 232 -2.70 13.13 52.70
C LEU A 232 -3.49 11.99 52.00
N GLY A 233 -2.86 10.83 51.85
CA GLY A 233 -3.53 9.56 51.50
C GLY A 233 -2.60 8.45 50.97
N SER A 234 -2.14 7.57 51.88
CA SER A 234 -1.35 6.34 51.64
C SER A 234 -2.16 5.17 51.07
N ILE A 235 -1.44 4.10 50.63
CA ILE A 235 -1.71 2.62 50.67
C ILE A 235 -1.00 2.01 49.43
N ALA A 236 0.10 1.24 49.45
CA ALA A 236 0.49 -0.04 50.08
C ALA A 236 -0.13 -1.32 49.43
N GLY A 237 0.72 -2.26 48.99
CA GLY A 237 0.40 -3.65 48.60
C GLY A 237 1.14 -4.12 47.34
N MET A 238 2.20 -4.94 47.42
CA MET A 238 2.20 -6.43 47.38
C MET A 238 1.80 -6.99 46.00
N GLN A 239 2.39 -8.04 45.39
CA GLN A 239 3.53 -8.93 45.60
C GLN A 239 3.66 -9.79 44.32
N ASP A 240 4.79 -10.47 44.18
CA ASP A 240 5.26 -11.34 43.10
C ASP A 240 4.28 -12.39 42.52
N TYR A 241 4.45 -12.71 41.23
CA TYR A 241 4.27 -14.06 40.69
C TYR A 241 5.28 -14.35 39.57
N SER A 242 6.28 -15.16 39.91
CA SER A 242 7.13 -15.95 39.01
C SER A 242 6.57 -17.36 38.89
N ALA A 243 6.53 -17.97 37.69
CA ALA A 243 6.70 -19.43 37.47
C ALA A 243 6.31 -19.93 36.06
N PHE A 244 7.27 -20.61 35.40
CA PHE A 244 7.16 -21.90 34.69
C PHE A 244 6.12 -22.04 33.55
N MET A 245 6.48 -22.32 32.29
CA MET A 245 6.98 -23.57 31.66
C MET A 245 6.99 -23.32 30.14
N ALA A 246 7.64 -24.03 29.21
CA ALA A 246 8.71 -25.02 29.11
C ALA A 246 9.03 -25.09 27.61
N ASN A 247 10.29 -25.24 27.24
CA ASN A 247 10.74 -25.56 25.88
C ASN A 247 10.89 -27.10 25.77
N PRO A 248 10.82 -27.70 24.58
CA PRO A 248 11.87 -28.67 24.28
C PRO A 248 12.43 -28.58 22.86
N THR A 249 13.75 -28.77 22.86
CA THR A 249 14.74 -28.93 21.80
C THR A 249 14.58 -30.17 20.90
N GLY A 250 15.09 -30.08 19.67
CA GLY A 250 15.61 -31.18 18.84
C GLY A 250 15.39 -30.93 17.35
N GLY A 251 16.33 -31.04 16.40
CA GLY A 251 17.74 -31.45 16.40
C GLY A 251 18.28 -31.46 14.95
N ALA A 252 19.61 -31.47 14.83
CA ALA A 252 20.44 -31.94 13.70
C ALA A 252 20.47 -31.18 12.34
N GLY A 253 21.60 -30.51 12.07
CA GLY A 253 22.27 -30.54 10.74
C GLY A 253 23.17 -31.80 10.62
N PRO A 254 23.96 -32.06 9.54
CA PRO A 254 24.76 -31.07 8.80
C PRO A 254 25.04 -31.33 7.26
N GLN A 255 25.66 -30.34 6.61
CA GLN A 255 26.73 -30.37 5.57
C GLN A 255 26.61 -31.18 4.24
N ASN A 256 26.75 -30.47 3.10
CA ASN A 256 27.51 -30.80 1.86
C ASN A 256 27.26 -29.66 0.83
N GLY A 257 28.17 -29.04 0.07
CA GLY A 257 29.59 -29.27 -0.21
C GLY A 257 29.83 -29.74 -1.66
N ALA A 258 29.95 -28.80 -2.64
CA ALA A 258 30.60 -28.87 -3.99
C ALA A 258 29.86 -27.91 -4.96
N ASN A 259 30.38 -26.81 -5.52
CA ASN A 259 31.63 -26.46 -6.21
C ASN A 259 31.82 -27.18 -7.56
N PHE A 260 31.62 -26.49 -8.69
CA PHE A 260 32.39 -26.65 -9.95
C PHE A 260 32.17 -25.47 -10.92
N ASN A 261 33.24 -24.72 -11.16
CA ASN A 261 33.49 -23.84 -12.31
C ASN A 261 33.83 -24.69 -13.55
N HIS A 262 33.51 -24.22 -14.78
CA HIS A 262 34.29 -24.42 -16.01
C HIS A 262 33.67 -23.59 -17.16
N THR A 263 34.26 -22.45 -17.58
CA THR A 263 35.28 -22.20 -18.64
C THR A 263 34.74 -21.95 -20.05
N ASN A 264 35.11 -20.76 -20.56
CA ASN A 264 35.07 -20.25 -21.94
C ASN A 264 35.86 -21.12 -22.94
N SER A 265 35.43 -21.10 -24.21
CA SER A 265 36.33 -21.06 -25.38
C SER A 265 35.59 -20.69 -26.68
N ASP A 266 36.04 -19.58 -27.27
CA ASP A 266 35.86 -19.00 -28.62
C ASP A 266 36.35 -19.93 -29.80
N PRO A 267 36.61 -19.47 -31.06
CA PRO A 267 35.69 -18.94 -32.10
C PRO A 267 36.06 -19.34 -33.59
N LEU A 268 35.29 -18.80 -34.58
CA LEU A 268 35.67 -18.40 -35.98
C LEU A 268 36.01 -19.52 -37.05
N PRO A 269 36.22 -19.21 -38.36
CA PRO A 269 35.28 -18.66 -39.38
C PRO A 269 35.48 -19.27 -40.82
N SER A 270 34.99 -18.58 -41.88
CA SER A 270 35.31 -18.69 -43.35
C SER A 270 34.17 -19.28 -44.20
N THR A 271 33.82 -18.89 -45.45
CA THR A 271 34.51 -18.15 -46.52
C THR A 271 33.54 -17.85 -47.71
N ALA A 272 33.71 -16.68 -48.34
CA ALA A 272 33.73 -16.32 -49.78
C ALA A 272 32.63 -16.70 -50.83
N GLY A 273 32.31 -15.70 -51.69
CA GLY A 273 31.76 -15.82 -53.07
C GLY A 273 30.84 -14.62 -53.44
N VAL A 274 31.31 -13.49 -54.03
CA VAL A 274 31.55 -13.21 -55.48
C VAL A 274 30.23 -13.36 -56.30
N THR A 275 29.63 -12.38 -57.00
CA THR A 275 30.11 -11.48 -58.07
C THR A 275 29.06 -10.41 -58.45
N GLU A 276 29.55 -9.41 -59.19
CA GLU A 276 28.96 -8.15 -59.69
C GLU A 276 27.75 -8.24 -60.66
N GLY A 277 27.03 -7.12 -60.80
CA GLY A 277 26.04 -6.88 -61.85
C GLY A 277 25.40 -5.49 -61.80
N THR A 278 26.02 -4.52 -62.47
CA THR A 278 25.61 -3.12 -62.69
C THR A 278 24.35 -2.97 -63.55
N ASN A 279 23.44 -2.04 -63.21
CA ASN A 279 22.91 -1.01 -64.12
C ASN A 279 21.95 -0.02 -63.41
N GLU A 280 22.31 1.25 -63.49
CA GLU A 280 21.60 2.50 -63.13
C GLU A 280 20.67 2.96 -64.29
N PRO A 281 20.01 4.14 -64.28
CA PRO A 281 19.02 4.66 -63.33
C PRO A 281 17.81 5.29 -64.06
N SER A 282 16.71 5.64 -63.37
CA SER A 282 15.95 6.88 -63.65
C SER A 282 14.58 6.99 -62.95
N LEU A 283 14.37 8.18 -62.39
CA LEU A 283 13.12 8.94 -62.32
C LEU A 283 12.03 8.43 -61.36
N PHE A 284 11.87 9.11 -60.22
CA PHE A 284 10.73 10.00 -59.97
C PHE A 284 10.97 10.74 -58.64
N VAL A 285 11.23 12.05 -58.77
CA VAL A 285 11.31 13.02 -57.68
C VAL A 285 9.90 13.57 -57.49
N GLU A 286 9.26 13.29 -56.36
CA GLU A 286 8.09 14.05 -55.91
C GLU A 286 8.50 15.04 -54.81
N PRO A 287 8.02 16.30 -54.88
CA PRO A 287 8.43 17.35 -53.98
C PRO A 287 7.75 17.20 -52.61
N THR A 288 8.59 17.20 -51.59
CA THR A 288 8.29 17.37 -50.18
C THR A 288 7.42 18.59 -49.93
N THR A 289 6.24 18.36 -49.33
CA THR A 289 5.48 19.39 -48.62
C THR A 289 6.07 19.56 -47.22
N PRO A 290 6.52 20.77 -46.84
CA PRO A 290 6.99 21.02 -45.48
C PRO A 290 5.76 21.15 -44.58
N ARG A 291 5.53 20.14 -43.75
CA ARG A 291 4.56 20.21 -42.65
C ARG A 291 5.01 21.34 -41.71
N PRO A 292 4.16 22.33 -41.42
CA PRO A 292 4.55 23.44 -40.57
C PRO A 292 4.83 22.91 -39.16
N ALA A 293 6.05 23.17 -38.68
CA ALA A 293 6.42 23.09 -37.28
C ALA A 293 5.62 24.16 -36.54
N SER A 294 4.50 23.75 -35.96
CA SER A 294 3.65 24.61 -35.15
C SER A 294 3.36 23.93 -33.83
N ALA A 295 3.54 24.72 -32.77
CA ALA A 295 3.04 24.55 -31.42
C ALA A 295 3.92 23.72 -30.46
N THR A 296 4.87 24.46 -29.87
CA THR A 296 5.14 24.46 -28.42
C THR A 296 5.35 23.11 -27.77
N GLU A 297 6.60 22.65 -27.79
CA GLU A 297 7.14 21.89 -26.66
C GLU A 297 7.10 22.85 -25.45
N GLN A 298 5.99 22.83 -24.71
CA GLN A 298 6.04 23.21 -23.31
C GLN A 298 6.99 22.21 -22.67
N GLU A 299 8.23 22.63 -22.51
CA GLU A 299 9.20 22.04 -21.59
C GLU A 299 8.53 22.04 -20.21
N LEU A 300 7.79 20.96 -19.94
CA LEU A 300 7.22 20.68 -18.63
C LEU A 300 8.43 20.50 -17.73
N ASP A 301 8.74 21.55 -16.96
CA ASP A 301 9.90 21.63 -16.09
C ASP A 301 9.84 20.46 -15.09
N LEU A 302 10.51 19.35 -15.42
CA LEU A 302 10.50 18.16 -14.60
C LEU A 302 11.15 18.52 -13.27
N PRO A 303 10.49 18.25 -12.13
CA PRO A 303 11.04 18.60 -10.83
C PRO A 303 12.44 18.00 -10.68
N SER A 304 13.37 18.81 -10.16
CA SER A 304 14.74 18.34 -9.94
C SER A 304 14.75 17.05 -9.10
N ARG A 305 15.77 16.20 -9.27
CA ARG A 305 15.93 14.97 -8.46
C ARG A 305 15.83 15.25 -6.95
N HIS A 306 16.32 16.42 -6.51
CA HIS A 306 16.18 16.88 -5.13
C HIS A 306 14.73 17.20 -4.76
N GLN A 307 13.99 17.91 -5.63
CA GLN A 307 12.57 18.22 -5.41
C GLN A 307 11.72 16.94 -5.36
N ILE A 308 11.96 15.99 -6.27
CA ILE A 308 11.30 14.68 -6.26
C ILE A 308 11.61 13.94 -4.96
N ARG A 309 12.89 13.88 -4.56
CA ARG A 309 13.29 13.24 -3.30
C ARG A 309 12.61 13.88 -2.09
N GLN A 310 12.56 15.21 -2.03
CA GLN A 310 11.93 15.93 -0.92
C GLN A 310 10.41 15.72 -0.90
N ASP A 311 9.76 15.73 -2.07
CA ASP A 311 8.33 15.42 -2.19
C ASP A 311 8.03 13.99 -1.74
N ILE A 312 8.86 13.01 -2.13
CA ILE A 312 8.75 11.62 -1.66
C ILE A 312 8.90 11.56 -0.13
N LEU A 313 9.92 12.19 0.45
CA LEU A 313 10.12 12.21 1.89
C LEU A 313 8.95 12.87 2.64
N ASN A 314 8.42 13.98 2.10
CA ASN A 314 7.25 14.65 2.67
C ASN A 314 6.01 13.74 2.56
N LYS A 315 5.77 13.11 1.41
CA LYS A 315 4.65 12.18 1.21
C LYS A 315 4.75 10.98 2.13
N LEU A 316 5.93 10.40 2.29
CA LEU A 316 6.17 9.31 3.24
C LEU A 316 5.90 9.76 4.66
N ASN A 317 6.43 10.91 5.09
CA ASN A 317 6.19 11.45 6.42
C ASN A 317 4.70 11.78 6.68
N HIS A 318 3.94 12.13 5.64
CA HIS A 318 2.52 12.46 5.76
C HIS A 318 1.57 11.27 5.63
N ARG A 319 1.94 10.22 4.89
CA ARG A 319 1.03 9.11 4.53
C ARG A 319 1.49 7.74 5.03
N SER A 320 2.76 7.58 5.40
CA SER A 320 3.37 6.26 5.57
C SER A 320 4.32 6.26 6.77
N VAL A 321 3.83 5.77 7.90
CA VAL A 321 4.61 5.52 9.14
C VAL A 321 5.62 4.36 8.97
N VAL A 322 5.91 3.97 7.73
CA VAL A 322 6.68 2.77 7.38
C VAL A 322 8.14 2.87 7.87
N PHE A 323 8.65 4.09 8.11
CA PHE A 323 10.02 4.31 8.56
C PHE A 323 10.06 4.95 9.96
N PRO A 324 10.21 4.15 11.03
CA PRO A 324 10.45 4.67 12.36
C PRO A 324 11.76 5.46 12.42
N GLN A 325 11.78 6.60 13.11
CA GLN A 325 13.00 7.41 13.27
C GLN A 325 13.98 6.81 14.29
N ASN A 326 13.46 6.11 15.31
CA ASN A 326 14.25 5.49 16.38
C ASN A 326 14.05 3.96 16.35
N ILE A 327 14.68 3.28 15.40
CA ILE A 327 14.55 1.82 15.23
C ILE A 327 15.03 1.08 16.48
N ASP A 328 16.07 1.59 17.15
CA ASP A 328 16.68 0.98 18.33
C ASP A 328 15.77 0.92 19.57
N GLU A 329 14.72 1.75 19.62
CA GLU A 329 13.76 1.80 20.73
C GLU A 329 12.61 0.80 20.57
N LEU A 330 12.49 0.17 19.40
CA LEU A 330 11.38 -0.72 19.07
C LEU A 330 11.62 -2.14 19.60
N LYS A 331 10.55 -2.77 20.08
CA LYS A 331 10.59 -4.20 20.45
C LYS A 331 10.72 -5.07 19.20
N LEU A 332 11.24 -6.29 19.36
CA LEU A 332 11.37 -7.26 18.27
C LEU A 332 10.05 -7.50 17.50
N SER A 333 8.90 -7.54 18.19
CA SER A 333 7.59 -7.69 17.54
C SER A 333 7.27 -6.54 16.59
N GLN A 334 7.61 -5.31 16.97
CA GLN A 334 7.41 -4.13 16.13
C GLN A 334 8.43 -4.05 14.99
N LEU A 335 9.68 -4.48 15.23
CA LEU A 335 10.68 -4.56 14.16
C LEU A 335 10.24 -5.53 13.07
N ARG A 336 9.69 -6.69 13.43
CA ARG A 336 9.08 -7.62 12.47
C ARG A 336 7.88 -7.01 11.73
N LEU A 337 7.05 -6.23 12.43
CA LEU A 337 5.94 -5.50 11.82
C LEU A 337 6.42 -4.48 10.79
N VAL A 338 7.45 -3.70 11.15
CA VAL A 338 8.08 -2.69 10.29
C VAL A 338 8.74 -3.33 9.08
N GLU A 339 9.50 -4.41 9.29
CA GLU A 339 10.13 -5.18 8.21
C GLU A 339 9.08 -5.66 7.20
N ARG A 340 8.01 -6.28 7.68
CA ARG A 340 6.91 -6.76 6.83
C ARG A 340 6.28 -5.61 6.03
N ASP A 341 5.91 -4.51 6.71
CA ASP A 341 5.34 -3.33 6.06
C ASP A 341 6.28 -2.71 5.02
N MET A 342 7.59 -2.71 5.29
CA MET A 342 8.61 -2.22 4.35
C MET A 342 8.73 -3.12 3.13
N ILE A 343 8.72 -4.45 3.30
CA ILE A 343 8.77 -5.40 2.19
C ILE A 343 7.54 -5.22 1.30
N GLU A 344 6.34 -5.21 1.89
CA GLU A 344 5.11 -5.03 1.12
C GLU A 344 5.06 -3.68 0.38
N TYR A 345 5.53 -2.60 1.03
CA TYR A 345 5.63 -1.29 0.38
C TYR A 345 6.60 -1.32 -0.80
N LEU A 346 7.77 -1.96 -0.65
CA LEU A 346 8.75 -2.07 -1.73
C LEU A 346 8.26 -2.93 -2.89
N GLU A 347 7.52 -4.00 -2.62
CA GLU A 347 6.85 -4.80 -3.65
C GLU A 347 5.85 -3.94 -4.44
N HIS A 348 4.98 -3.20 -3.75
CA HIS A 348 4.06 -2.27 -4.42
C HIS A 348 4.78 -1.23 -5.29
N VAL A 349 5.90 -0.68 -4.80
CA VAL A 349 6.74 0.25 -5.58
C VAL A 349 7.30 -0.43 -6.83
N ARG A 350 7.77 -1.69 -6.73
CA ARG A 350 8.28 -2.46 -7.87
C ARG A 350 7.19 -2.73 -8.91
N ASP A 351 5.97 -3.06 -8.50
CA ASP A 351 4.86 -3.30 -9.42
C ASP A 351 4.47 -2.02 -10.18
N VAL A 352 4.41 -0.90 -9.47
CA VAL A 352 4.15 0.41 -10.08
C VAL A 352 5.30 0.85 -11.01
N LEU A 353 6.54 0.53 -10.68
CA LEU A 353 7.68 0.76 -11.57
C LEU A 353 7.58 -0.12 -12.82
N SER A 354 7.32 -1.42 -12.67
CA SER A 354 7.20 -2.37 -13.78
C SER A 354 6.09 -1.97 -14.75
N SER A 355 4.91 -1.58 -14.25
CA SER A 355 3.78 -1.13 -15.09
C SER A 355 4.03 0.19 -15.82
N LYS A 356 4.97 1.02 -15.35
CA LYS A 356 5.33 2.30 -16.00
C LYS A 356 6.60 2.22 -16.82
N GLN A 357 7.40 1.19 -16.63
CA GLN A 357 8.66 1.00 -17.33
C GLN A 357 8.37 0.51 -18.74
N GLU A 358 8.77 1.29 -19.74
CA GLU A 358 8.70 0.83 -21.12
C GLU A 358 9.70 -0.30 -21.33
N ASN A 359 9.29 -1.37 -22.01
CA ASN A 359 10.15 -2.48 -22.41
C ASN A 359 10.88 -2.15 -23.72
N CYS A 360 11.95 -2.87 -24.00
CA CYS A 360 12.69 -2.77 -25.24
C CYS A 360 11.77 -3.03 -26.42
N VAL A 361 11.76 -2.12 -27.39
CA VAL A 361 10.87 -2.18 -28.55
C VAL A 361 11.14 -3.36 -29.50
N VAL A 362 12.26 -4.08 -29.29
CA VAL A 362 12.66 -5.24 -30.11
C VAL A 362 12.23 -6.55 -29.46
N CYS A 363 12.61 -6.80 -28.20
CA CYS A 363 12.25 -8.04 -27.51
C CYS A 363 10.93 -7.97 -26.73
N LEU A 364 10.43 -6.76 -26.44
CA LEU A 364 9.24 -6.49 -25.62
C LEU A 364 9.29 -7.03 -24.19
N ASP A 365 10.47 -7.47 -23.74
CA ASP A 365 10.67 -8.24 -22.52
C ASP A 365 11.63 -7.53 -21.56
N HIS A 366 12.79 -7.13 -22.06
CA HIS A 366 13.83 -6.50 -21.24
C HIS A 366 13.71 -4.98 -21.23
N VAL A 367 14.01 -4.35 -20.10
CA VAL A 367 14.05 -2.89 -19.98
C VAL A 367 15.11 -2.27 -20.93
N PRO A 368 14.83 -1.15 -21.61
CA PRO A 368 15.82 -0.40 -22.36
C PRO A 368 16.97 0.05 -21.45
N THR A 369 18.18 -0.44 -21.71
CA THR A 369 19.38 -0.07 -20.94
C THR A 369 20.35 0.78 -21.75
N VAL A 370 20.13 0.92 -23.06
CA VAL A 370 21.09 1.54 -23.97
C VAL A 370 20.50 2.78 -24.62
N ILE A 371 21.28 3.85 -24.65
CA ILE A 371 20.99 5.10 -25.34
C ILE A 371 21.61 5.02 -26.74
N SER A 372 20.76 5.16 -27.76
CA SER A 372 21.14 5.19 -29.17
C SER A 372 21.71 6.55 -29.57
N LEU A 373 22.96 6.64 -30.03
CA LEU A 373 23.54 7.90 -30.54
C LEU A 373 23.58 7.92 -32.07
N PRO A 374 23.26 9.06 -32.73
CA PRO A 374 23.18 10.41 -32.17
C PRO A 374 21.77 10.84 -31.71
N CYS A 375 20.74 10.03 -31.94
CA CYS A 375 19.35 10.41 -31.73
C CYS A 375 18.89 10.44 -30.26
N ARG A 376 19.68 9.89 -29.33
CA ARG A 376 19.45 9.80 -27.88
C ARG A 376 18.21 9.03 -27.42
N HIS A 377 17.62 8.20 -28.28
CA HIS A 377 16.50 7.33 -27.87
C HIS A 377 16.97 6.17 -26.99
N LYS A 378 16.34 5.99 -25.82
CA LYS A 378 16.57 4.88 -24.88
C LYS A 378 15.47 3.83 -25.02
N VAL A 379 15.53 3.03 -26.08
CA VAL A 379 14.46 2.07 -26.47
C VAL A 379 14.94 0.63 -26.66
N LEU A 380 16.25 0.39 -26.51
CA LEU A 380 16.87 -0.91 -26.74
C LEU A 380 17.45 -1.45 -25.44
N CYS A 381 17.23 -2.74 -25.16
CA CYS A 381 17.99 -3.45 -24.14
C CYS A 381 19.38 -3.79 -24.68
N ARG A 382 20.31 -4.10 -23.78
CA ARG A 382 21.69 -4.47 -24.13
C ARG A 382 21.79 -5.62 -25.13
N LEU A 383 20.88 -6.61 -25.04
CA LEU A 383 20.88 -7.79 -25.92
C LEU A 383 20.44 -7.46 -27.34
N CYS A 384 19.43 -6.59 -27.50
CA CYS A 384 18.91 -6.20 -28.80
C CYS A 384 19.73 -5.10 -29.47
N ALA A 385 20.44 -4.29 -28.69
CA ALA A 385 21.19 -3.15 -29.21
C ALA A 385 22.30 -3.57 -30.20
N SER A 386 22.97 -4.71 -29.97
CA SER A 386 23.99 -5.23 -30.88
C SER A 386 23.45 -5.79 -32.19
N ALA A 387 22.15 -6.08 -32.27
CA ALA A 387 21.51 -6.69 -33.45
C ALA A 387 20.95 -5.65 -34.43
N VAL A 388 20.96 -4.36 -34.09
CA VAL A 388 20.35 -3.29 -34.91
C VAL A 388 21.38 -2.23 -35.27
N SER A 389 21.41 -1.82 -36.55
CA SER A 389 22.26 -0.75 -37.07
C SER A 389 21.56 0.60 -37.15
N THR A 390 20.23 0.62 -36.99
CA THR A 390 19.39 1.82 -37.07
C THR A 390 18.46 1.90 -35.87
N CYS A 391 18.15 3.11 -35.41
CA CYS A 391 17.23 3.35 -34.32
C CYS A 391 15.81 2.91 -34.74
N PRO A 392 15.11 2.04 -33.98
CA PRO A 392 13.75 1.60 -34.34
C PRO A 392 12.72 2.74 -34.37
N VAL A 393 12.96 3.80 -33.59
CA VAL A 393 12.04 4.94 -33.46
C VAL A 393 12.21 5.93 -34.60
N CYS A 394 13.43 6.41 -34.83
CA CYS A 394 13.69 7.51 -35.77
C CYS A 394 14.44 7.09 -37.05
N ARG A 395 14.80 5.81 -37.19
CA ARG A 395 15.56 5.24 -38.32
C ARG A 395 16.93 5.86 -38.58
N SER A 396 17.44 6.69 -37.65
CA SER A 396 18.80 7.22 -37.70
C SER A 396 19.80 6.07 -37.59
N HIS A 397 20.89 6.16 -38.36
CA HIS A 397 22.01 5.24 -38.23
C HIS A 397 22.60 5.35 -36.83
N LEU A 398 22.84 4.21 -36.18
CA LEU A 398 23.47 4.14 -34.86
C LEU A 398 24.98 4.17 -35.06
N PHE A 399 25.66 5.13 -34.43
CA PHE A 399 27.13 5.21 -34.44
C PHE A 399 27.72 4.67 -33.14
N GLU A 400 27.03 4.92 -32.04
CA GLU A 400 27.48 4.60 -30.70
C GLU A 400 26.29 4.21 -29.83
N LEU A 401 26.55 3.27 -28.93
CA LEU A 401 25.60 2.76 -27.96
C LEU A 401 26.16 3.06 -26.58
N PHE A 402 25.45 3.87 -25.80
CA PHE A 402 25.87 4.26 -24.47
C PHE A 402 25.01 3.55 -23.42
N GLU A 403 25.63 2.76 -22.55
CA GLU A 403 25.00 2.15 -21.38
C GLU A 403 25.33 2.99 -20.14
N PRO A 404 24.38 3.80 -19.63
CA PRO A 404 24.62 4.56 -18.41
C PRO A 404 24.84 3.58 -17.26
N LYS A 405 25.92 3.76 -16.49
CA LYS A 405 26.04 3.09 -15.19
C LYS A 405 24.95 3.65 -14.28
N GLU A 406 24.04 2.82 -13.82
CA GLU A 406 23.06 3.19 -12.79
C GLU A 406 23.81 3.69 -11.55
N ILE A 407 23.37 4.81 -10.98
CA ILE A 407 23.99 5.51 -9.83
C ILE A 407 23.14 5.34 -8.59
#